data_AF-A0A2Z6ACC7-F1
#
_entry.id   AF-A0A2Z6ACC7-F1
#
_cell.length_a   1.000
_cell.length_b   1.000
_cell.length_c   1.000
_cell.angle_alpha   90.00
_cell.angle_beta   90.00
_cell.angle_gamma   90.00
#
_symmetry.space_group_name_H-M   'P 1'
#
loop_
_entity.id
_entity.type
_entity.pdbx_description
1 polymer ?
#
loop_
_entity_poly.entity_id
_entity_poly.type
_entity_poly.pdbx_seq_one_letter_code
_entity_poly.pdbx_strand_id
1 'polypeptide(L)'
;MEPVGTVAHEGVVPHTDPKAVGMDATAWVSLAMAAFIVILLVKKVPALIGGALDGRIAQIKEQLAEASKLRAEAEALKGEYEAKLAAAAGEADAMRKAAEHEAEGLIADAKVNAEALVVRRQKMAEDKIGAAERTAIAGIRAKAVNAATAAAATLIAQGHDANADKALVNSAISGLGTIN
;
A
#
# COMPACT_ATOMS: atom_id res chain seq x y z
N MET A 1 -31.60 -55.45 104.92
CA MET A 1 -32.07 -56.16 103.72
C MET A 1 -30.84 -56.57 102.93
N GLU A 2 -30.79 -57.86 102.61
CA GLU A 2 -29.71 -58.61 101.95
C GLU A 2 -29.39 -58.15 100.51
N PRO A 3 -28.27 -58.65 99.93
CA PRO A 3 -27.53 -58.06 98.81
C PRO A 3 -27.94 -58.58 97.43
N VAL A 4 -27.74 -57.75 96.41
CA VAL A 4 -27.78 -58.11 94.98
C VAL A 4 -26.78 -57.16 94.31
N GLY A 5 -25.81 -57.55 93.50
CA GLY A 5 -25.56 -58.77 92.77
C GLY A 5 -24.62 -58.30 91.65
N THR A 6 -23.46 -58.92 91.58
CA THR A 6 -22.45 -58.74 90.54
C THR A 6 -23.04 -58.84 89.13
N VAL A 7 -22.68 -57.89 88.26
CA VAL A 7 -22.36 -58.17 86.85
C VAL A 7 -21.25 -57.20 86.43
N ALA A 8 -20.03 -57.71 86.47
CA ALA A 8 -18.89 -57.12 85.79
C ALA A 8 -19.21 -57.08 84.28
N HIS A 9 -19.22 -55.88 83.69
CA HIS A 9 -19.12 -55.76 82.24
C HIS A 9 -17.65 -55.84 81.85
N GLU A 10 -17.36 -57.03 81.32
CA GLU A 10 -16.39 -57.33 80.26
C GLU A 10 -14.94 -56.96 80.53
N GLY A 11 -14.23 -57.97 81.01
CA GLY A 11 -12.78 -57.98 81.09
C GLY A 11 -12.15 -57.67 79.75
N VAL A 12 -11.13 -56.81 79.80
CA VAL A 12 -10.05 -56.81 78.84
C VAL A 12 -9.51 -58.24 78.81
N VAL A 13 -9.90 -58.98 77.77
CA VAL A 13 -9.42 -60.33 77.52
C VAL A 13 -7.91 -60.21 77.37
N PRO A 14 -7.09 -60.90 78.17
CA PRO A 14 -5.66 -60.97 77.89
C PRO A 14 -5.54 -61.69 76.56
N HIS A 15 -5.15 -60.96 75.52
CA HIS A 15 -4.85 -61.52 74.21
C HIS A 15 -3.72 -62.54 74.41
N THR A 16 -4.05 -63.82 74.50
CA THR A 16 -3.05 -64.89 74.47
C THR A 16 -2.50 -64.92 73.06
N ASP A 17 -1.36 -64.26 72.87
CA ASP A 17 -0.56 -64.30 71.65
C ASP A 17 -0.31 -65.77 71.27
N PRO A 18 -0.81 -66.27 70.12
CA PRO A 18 -0.48 -67.61 69.67
C PRO A 18 1.00 -67.64 69.28
N LYS A 19 1.87 -68.05 70.21
CA LYS A 19 3.30 -68.26 69.94
C LYS A 19 3.48 -69.54 69.13
N ALA A 20 3.65 -69.40 67.82
CA ALA A 20 4.14 -70.48 66.96
C ALA A 20 5.68 -70.41 66.90
N VAL A 21 6.36 -71.46 67.40
CA VAL A 21 7.84 -71.58 67.41
C VAL A 21 8.52 -70.47 68.24
N GLY A 22 8.04 -70.18 69.45
CA GLY A 22 8.74 -69.31 70.42
C GLY A 22 8.69 -67.79 70.16
N MET A 23 8.08 -67.33 69.06
CA MET A 23 7.91 -65.93 68.70
C MET A 23 6.44 -65.50 68.79
N ASP A 24 6.19 -64.26 69.23
CA ASP A 24 4.84 -63.64 69.31
C ASP A 24 4.24 -63.39 67.92
N ALA A 25 2.91 -63.26 67.82
CA ALA A 25 2.24 -63.04 66.54
C ALA A 25 2.71 -61.75 65.85
N THR A 26 3.01 -60.72 66.65
CA THR A 26 3.62 -59.46 66.19
C THR A 26 5.01 -59.66 65.56
N ALA A 27 5.78 -60.64 66.03
CA ALA A 27 7.10 -60.98 65.49
C ALA A 27 6.99 -61.66 64.12
N TRP A 28 6.00 -62.54 63.93
CA TRP A 28 5.72 -63.12 62.61
C TRP A 28 5.15 -62.09 61.62
N VAL A 29 4.29 -61.17 62.07
CA VAL A 29 3.76 -60.08 61.24
C VAL A 29 4.87 -59.12 60.82
N SER A 30 5.76 -58.74 61.73
CA SER A 30 6.90 -57.87 61.41
C SER A 30 7.90 -58.56 60.46
N LEU A 31 8.13 -59.88 60.60
CA LEU A 31 8.97 -60.64 59.69
C LEU A 31 8.35 -60.78 58.29
N ALA A 32 7.03 -61.00 58.20
CA ALA A 32 6.29 -61.00 56.94
C ALA A 32 6.31 -59.60 56.27
N MET A 33 6.16 -58.53 57.05
CA MET A 33 6.24 -57.15 56.55
C MET A 33 7.67 -56.81 56.09
N ALA A 34 8.70 -57.23 56.81
CA ALA A 34 10.09 -57.07 56.41
C ALA A 34 10.38 -57.81 55.11
N ALA A 35 9.93 -59.07 54.99
CA ALA A 35 10.07 -59.85 53.76
C ALA A 35 9.33 -59.18 52.58
N PHE A 36 8.13 -58.64 52.80
CA PHE A 36 7.38 -57.89 51.78
C PHE A 36 8.13 -56.63 51.32
N ILE A 37 8.66 -55.83 52.25
CA ILE A 37 9.47 -54.64 51.94
C ILE A 37 10.73 -55.03 51.15
N VAL A 38 11.43 -56.09 51.55
CA VAL A 38 12.62 -56.59 50.83
C VAL A 38 12.24 -57.02 49.40
N ILE A 39 11.12 -57.73 49.23
CA ILE A 39 10.62 -58.12 47.90
C ILE A 39 10.30 -56.88 47.06
N LEU A 40 9.67 -55.85 47.61
CA LEU A 40 9.39 -54.59 46.91
C LEU A 40 10.68 -53.84 46.50
N LEU A 41 11.71 -53.87 47.34
CA LEU A 41 13.02 -53.28 47.05
C LEU A 41 13.75 -54.06 45.95
N VAL A 42 13.75 -55.40 46.00
CA VAL A 42 14.35 -56.27 44.97
C VAL A 42 13.62 -56.12 43.64
N LYS A 43 12.28 -56.00 43.67
CA LYS A 43 11.45 -55.72 42.48
C LYS A 43 11.47 -54.25 42.04
N LYS A 44 12.26 -53.40 42.70
CA LYS A 44 12.51 -52.00 42.32
C LYS A 44 11.23 -51.15 42.18
N VAL A 45 10.19 -51.45 42.96
CA VAL A 45 8.93 -50.70 42.92
C VAL A 45 9.14 -49.20 43.24
N PRO A 46 9.98 -48.80 44.22
CA PRO A 46 10.27 -47.38 44.45
C PRO A 46 10.95 -46.69 43.27
N ALA A 47 11.83 -47.39 42.56
CA ALA A 47 12.51 -46.85 41.37
C ALA A 47 11.55 -46.67 40.18
N LEU A 48 10.56 -47.56 40.04
CA LEU A 48 9.54 -47.46 39.00
C LEU A 48 8.62 -46.25 39.21
N ILE A 49 8.25 -45.97 40.47
CA ILE A 49 7.50 -44.77 40.85
C ILE A 49 8.36 -43.51 40.62
N GLY A 50 9.64 -43.53 41.04
CA GLY A 50 10.59 -42.45 40.78
C GLY A 50 10.72 -42.13 39.29
N GLY A 51 10.92 -43.15 38.46
CA GLY A 51 11.01 -42.98 37.00
C GLY A 51 9.74 -42.44 36.34
N ALA A 52 8.56 -42.82 36.84
CA ALA A 52 7.29 -42.26 36.36
C ALA A 52 7.11 -40.78 36.73
N LEU A 53 7.55 -40.39 37.93
CA LEU A 53 7.57 -38.98 38.36
C LEU A 53 8.59 -38.17 37.56
N ASP A 54 9.80 -38.69 37.38
CA ASP A 54 10.84 -38.05 36.58
C ASP A 54 10.41 -37.89 35.12
N GLY A 55 9.73 -38.89 34.54
CA GLY A 55 9.14 -38.80 33.21
C GLY A 55 8.09 -37.69 33.10
N ARG A 56 7.22 -37.54 34.10
CA ARG A 56 6.26 -36.42 34.16
C ARG A 56 6.95 -35.08 34.32
N ILE A 57 7.99 -34.98 35.15
CA ILE A 57 8.77 -33.75 35.32
C ILE A 57 9.45 -33.37 34.00
N ALA A 58 10.02 -34.34 33.27
CA ALA A 58 10.64 -34.11 31.96
C ALA A 58 9.61 -33.60 30.95
N GLN A 59 8.43 -34.22 30.86
CA GLN A 59 7.34 -33.76 29.99
C GLN A 59 6.88 -32.34 30.33
N ILE A 60 6.70 -32.02 31.62
CA ILE A 60 6.29 -30.67 32.04
C ILE A 60 7.38 -29.64 31.70
N LYS A 61 8.66 -29.99 31.91
CA LYS A 61 9.78 -29.12 31.53
C LYS A 61 9.83 -28.86 30.03
N GLU A 62 9.61 -29.90 29.22
CA GLU A 62 9.57 -29.78 27.76
C GLU A 62 8.40 -28.90 27.30
N GLN A 63 7.20 -29.12 27.81
CA GLN A 63 6.03 -28.29 27.52
C GLN A 63 6.23 -26.83 27.95
N LEU A 64 6.86 -26.59 29.11
CA LEU A 64 7.15 -25.24 29.58
C LEU A 64 8.21 -24.56 28.69
N ALA A 65 9.23 -25.31 28.27
CA ALA A 65 10.24 -24.81 27.34
C ALA A 65 9.63 -24.45 25.99
N GLU A 66 8.77 -25.32 25.44
CA GLU A 66 8.05 -25.07 24.18
C GLU A 66 7.10 -23.87 24.30
N ALA A 67 6.34 -23.76 25.40
CA ALA A 67 5.49 -22.60 25.65
C ALA A 67 6.29 -21.30 25.79
N SER A 68 7.45 -21.34 26.46
CA SER A 68 8.33 -20.17 26.58
C SER A 68 8.91 -19.75 25.22
N LYS A 69 9.28 -20.73 24.38
CA LYS A 69 9.77 -20.51 23.02
C LYS A 69 8.67 -19.92 22.15
N LEU A 70 7.47 -20.48 22.18
CA LEU A 70 6.33 -19.99 21.42
C LEU A 70 5.95 -18.56 21.82
N ARG A 71 6.03 -18.24 23.12
CA ARG A 71 5.83 -16.89 23.61
C ARG A 71 6.91 -15.93 23.09
N ALA A 72 8.18 -16.33 23.13
CA ALA A 72 9.27 -15.51 22.60
C ALA A 72 9.12 -15.28 21.09
N GLU A 73 8.71 -16.29 20.32
CA GLU A 73 8.41 -16.16 18.90
C GLU A 73 7.22 -15.23 18.64
N ALA A 74 6.16 -15.32 19.44
CA ALA A 74 5.01 -14.43 19.34
C ALA A 74 5.37 -12.97 19.68
N GLU A 75 6.18 -12.74 20.72
CA GLU A 75 6.66 -11.42 21.10
C GLU A 75 7.59 -10.83 20.02
N ALA A 76 8.49 -11.64 19.44
CA ALA A 76 9.33 -11.24 18.31
C ALA A 76 8.50 -10.88 17.08
N LEU A 77 7.52 -11.73 16.73
CA LEU A 77 6.64 -11.51 15.59
C LEU A 77 5.80 -10.24 15.78
N LYS A 78 5.28 -10.01 16.99
CA LYS A 78 4.57 -8.77 17.32
C LYS A 78 5.45 -7.54 17.11
N GLY A 79 6.69 -7.57 17.61
CA GLY A 79 7.65 -6.48 17.42
C GLY A 79 7.96 -6.22 15.94
N GLU A 80 8.11 -7.27 15.14
CA GLU A 80 8.28 -7.14 13.70
C GLU A 80 7.08 -6.50 13.01
N TYR A 81 5.85 -6.89 13.37
CA TYR A 81 4.65 -6.29 12.79
C TYR A 81 4.45 -4.84 13.22
N GLU A 82 4.75 -4.49 14.47
CA GLU A 82 4.72 -3.10 14.93
C GLU A 82 5.75 -2.24 14.18
N ALA A 83 6.97 -2.75 13.98
CA ALA A 83 7.99 -2.07 13.19
C ALA A 83 7.58 -1.94 11.72
N LYS A 84 7.02 -3.00 11.11
CA LYS A 84 6.50 -2.96 9.74
C LYS A 84 5.34 -1.97 9.60
N LEU A 85 4.46 -1.87 10.59
CA LEU A 85 3.35 -0.93 10.58
C LEU A 85 3.84 0.52 10.70
N ALA A 86 4.81 0.78 11.58
CA ALA A 86 5.44 2.09 11.70
C ALA A 86 6.18 2.50 10.42
N ALA A 87 6.90 1.56 9.80
CA ALA A 87 7.56 1.78 8.51
C ALA A 87 6.55 2.07 7.40
N ALA A 88 5.49 1.28 7.29
CA ALA A 88 4.43 1.47 6.29
C ALA A 88 3.70 2.81 6.46
N ALA A 89 3.44 3.23 7.70
CA ALA A 89 2.88 4.56 7.97
C ALA A 89 3.83 5.69 7.53
N GLY A 90 5.12 5.55 7.83
CA GLY A 90 6.14 6.51 7.40
C GLY A 90 6.30 6.56 5.87
N GLU A 91 6.26 5.41 5.20
CA GLU A 91 6.28 5.32 3.73
C GLU A 91 5.04 5.93 3.10
N ALA A 92 3.85 5.71 3.67
CA ALA A 92 2.62 6.31 3.19
C ALA A 92 2.63 7.85 3.33
N ASP A 93 3.13 8.38 4.44
CA ASP A 93 3.30 9.81 4.62
C ASP A 93 4.34 10.41 3.67
N ALA A 94 5.46 9.70 3.45
CA ALA A 94 6.47 10.11 2.46
C ALA A 94 5.89 10.11 1.04
N MET A 95 5.11 9.08 0.68
CA MET A 95 4.43 8.98 -0.61
C MET A 95 3.43 10.10 -0.81
N ARG A 96 2.64 10.44 0.23
CA ARG A 96 1.72 11.59 0.18
C ARG A 96 2.44 12.91 -0.06
N LYS A 97 3.49 13.18 0.72
CA LYS A 97 4.29 14.42 0.54
C LYS A 97 4.93 14.50 -0.84
N ALA A 98 5.46 13.38 -1.34
CA ALA A 98 6.03 13.33 -2.69
C ALA A 98 4.96 13.61 -3.76
N ALA A 99 3.78 13.00 -3.63
CA ALA A 99 2.67 13.21 -4.55
C ALA A 99 2.14 14.66 -4.51
N GLU A 100 2.06 15.27 -3.33
CA GLU A 100 1.69 16.69 -3.17
C GLU A 100 2.71 17.60 -3.87
N HIS A 101 4.00 17.39 -3.63
CA HIS A 101 5.07 18.15 -4.29
C HIS A 101 5.07 17.96 -5.81
N GLU A 102 4.86 16.74 -6.30
CA GLU A 102 4.76 16.46 -7.74
C GLU A 102 3.52 17.12 -8.36
N ALA A 103 2.38 17.09 -7.66
CA ALA A 103 1.15 17.76 -8.11
C ALA A 103 1.32 19.29 -8.18
N GLU A 104 1.98 19.90 -7.19
CA GLU A 104 2.31 21.32 -7.22
C GLU A 104 3.21 21.68 -8.40
N GLY A 105 4.24 20.88 -8.66
CA GLY A 105 5.12 21.03 -9.83
C GLY A 105 4.36 20.90 -11.14
N LEU A 106 3.49 19.89 -11.26
CA LEU A 106 2.67 19.69 -12.45
C LEU A 106 1.71 20.85 -12.69
N ILE A 107 1.10 21.41 -11.64
CA ILE A 107 0.22 22.58 -11.76
C ILE A 107 1.01 23.81 -12.21
N ALA A 108 2.22 24.02 -11.67
CA ALA A 108 3.09 25.12 -12.07
C ALA A 108 3.46 25.00 -13.56
N ASP A 109 3.91 23.82 -14.00
CA ASP A 109 4.25 23.56 -15.39
C ASP A 109 3.04 23.68 -16.31
N ALA A 110 1.87 23.19 -15.88
CA ALA A 110 0.64 23.32 -16.64
C ALA A 110 0.23 24.79 -16.83
N LYS A 111 0.41 25.64 -15.80
CA LYS A 111 0.16 27.09 -15.91
C LYS A 111 1.10 27.75 -16.92
N VAL A 112 2.40 27.48 -16.83
CA VAL A 112 3.40 28.03 -17.77
C VAL A 112 3.07 27.60 -19.21
N ASN A 113 2.74 26.32 -19.41
CA ASN A 113 2.35 25.81 -20.73
C ASN A 113 1.04 26.43 -21.23
N ALA A 114 0.05 26.62 -20.36
CA ALA A 114 -1.21 27.26 -20.71
C ALA A 114 -1.00 28.73 -21.13
N GLU A 115 -0.20 29.49 -20.38
CA GLU A 115 0.18 30.86 -20.73
C GLU A 115 0.90 30.92 -22.07
N ALA A 116 1.89 30.04 -22.30
CA ALA A 116 2.59 29.95 -23.58
C ALA A 116 1.65 29.60 -24.75
N LEU A 117 0.67 28.72 -24.53
CA LEU A 117 -0.36 28.37 -25.52
C LEU A 117 -1.25 29.57 -25.85
N VAL A 118 -1.65 30.34 -24.85
CA VAL A 118 -2.47 31.56 -25.05
C VAL A 118 -1.68 32.59 -25.86
N VAL A 119 -0.43 32.88 -25.50
CA VAL A 119 0.44 33.82 -26.24
C VAL A 119 0.62 33.37 -27.69
N ARG A 120 0.87 32.06 -27.92
CA ARG A 120 1.00 31.52 -29.28
C ARG A 120 -0.29 31.67 -30.07
N ARG A 121 -1.45 31.41 -29.46
CA ARG A 121 -2.76 31.56 -30.11
C ARG A 121 -3.08 33.02 -30.42
N GLN A 122 -2.76 33.92 -29.51
CA GLN A 122 -2.89 35.36 -29.75
C GLN A 122 -2.06 35.78 -30.95
N LYS A 123 -0.77 35.41 -31.00
CA LYS A 123 0.10 35.73 -32.14
C LYS A 123 -0.43 35.17 -33.45
N MET A 124 -0.90 33.92 -33.48
CA MET A 124 -1.50 33.33 -34.68
C MET A 124 -2.76 34.08 -35.13
N ALA A 125 -3.58 34.56 -34.18
CA ALA A 125 -4.76 35.36 -34.50
C ALA A 125 -4.37 36.73 -35.06
N GLU A 126 -3.40 37.41 -34.44
CA GLU A 126 -2.85 38.68 -34.92
C GLU A 126 -2.25 38.54 -36.33
N ASP A 127 -1.46 37.50 -36.57
CA ASP A 127 -0.88 37.22 -37.89
C ASP A 127 -1.97 36.97 -38.95
N LYS A 128 -3.04 36.26 -38.58
CA LYS A 128 -4.20 36.00 -39.45
C LYS A 128 -4.99 37.28 -39.74
N ILE A 129 -5.19 38.14 -38.74
CA ILE A 129 -5.84 39.44 -38.91
C ILE A 129 -5.00 40.29 -39.86
N GLY A 130 -3.69 40.41 -39.63
CA GLY A 130 -2.80 41.18 -40.51
C GLY A 130 -2.78 40.64 -41.95
N ALA A 131 -2.83 39.32 -42.14
CA ALA A 131 -2.96 38.73 -43.47
C ALA A 131 -4.31 39.06 -44.14
N ALA A 132 -5.40 39.02 -43.38
CA ALA A 132 -6.74 39.38 -43.86
C ALA A 132 -6.82 40.88 -44.21
N GLU A 133 -6.25 41.76 -43.39
CA GLU A 133 -6.17 43.21 -43.65
C GLU A 133 -5.41 43.50 -44.94
N ARG A 134 -4.23 42.90 -45.14
CA ARG A 134 -3.47 43.05 -46.39
C ARG A 134 -4.29 42.60 -47.61
N THR A 135 -5.00 41.48 -47.48
CA THR A 135 -5.88 40.96 -48.54
C THR A 135 -7.06 41.89 -48.81
N ALA A 136 -7.69 42.44 -47.78
CA ALA A 136 -8.79 43.38 -47.90
C ALA A 136 -8.36 44.70 -48.57
N ILE A 137 -7.21 45.25 -48.17
CA ILE A 137 -6.63 46.46 -48.78
C ILE A 137 -6.33 46.20 -50.27
N ALA A 138 -5.70 45.07 -50.59
CA ALA A 138 -5.44 44.68 -51.98
C ALA A 138 -6.75 44.56 -52.79
N GLY A 139 -7.79 43.98 -52.20
CA GLY A 139 -9.12 43.86 -52.80
C GLY A 139 -9.79 45.22 -53.06
N ILE A 140 -9.73 46.17 -52.12
CA ILE A 140 -10.25 47.53 -52.31
C ILE A 140 -9.47 48.25 -53.41
N ARG A 141 -8.14 48.14 -53.41
CA ARG A 141 -7.28 48.74 -54.44
C ARG A 141 -7.62 48.19 -55.82
N ALA A 142 -7.78 46.88 -55.96
CA ALA A 142 -8.17 46.25 -57.21
C ALA A 142 -9.55 46.74 -57.70
N LYS A 143 -10.54 46.82 -56.81
CA LYS A 143 -11.86 47.38 -57.13
C LYS A 143 -11.79 48.84 -57.59
N ALA A 144 -11.00 49.67 -56.90
CA ALA A 144 -10.80 51.07 -57.26
C ALA A 144 -10.12 51.22 -58.62
N VAL A 145 -9.07 50.44 -58.90
CA VAL A 145 -8.40 50.40 -60.21
C VAL A 145 -9.38 50.00 -61.30
N ASN A 146 -10.14 48.91 -61.10
CA ASN A 146 -11.13 48.45 -62.08
C ASN A 146 -12.21 49.50 -62.35
N ALA A 147 -12.72 50.17 -61.32
CA ALA A 147 -13.71 51.24 -61.47
C ALA A 147 -13.13 52.45 -62.22
N ALA A 148 -11.90 52.86 -61.89
CA ALA A 148 -11.22 53.96 -62.58
C ALA A 148 -10.95 53.63 -64.05
N THR A 149 -10.46 52.41 -64.35
CA THR A 149 -10.23 51.96 -65.73
C THR A 149 -11.55 51.86 -66.52
N ALA A 150 -12.63 51.38 -65.92
CA ALA A 150 -13.94 51.31 -66.57
C ALA A 150 -14.52 52.72 -66.86
N ALA A 151 -14.39 53.65 -65.92
CA ALA A 151 -14.78 55.04 -66.11
C ALA A 151 -13.94 55.73 -67.20
N ALA A 152 -12.61 55.52 -67.19
CA ALA A 152 -11.72 56.03 -68.22
C ALA A 152 -12.06 55.46 -69.60
N ALA A 153 -12.35 54.16 -69.71
CA ALA A 153 -12.77 53.53 -70.96
C ALA A 153 -14.09 54.13 -71.49
N THR A 154 -15.04 54.42 -70.59
CA THR A 154 -16.32 55.05 -70.95
C THR A 154 -16.13 56.50 -71.41
N LEU A 155 -15.30 57.29 -70.72
CA LEU A 155 -14.95 58.65 -71.13
C LEU A 155 -14.25 58.69 -72.49
N ILE A 156 -13.31 57.77 -72.73
CA ILE A 156 -12.64 57.62 -74.03
C ILE A 156 -13.66 57.28 -75.11
N ALA A 157 -14.58 56.35 -74.85
CA ALA A 157 -15.63 55.97 -75.82
C ALA A 157 -16.60 57.12 -76.12
N GLN A 158 -16.90 57.99 -75.15
CA GLN A 158 -17.75 59.16 -75.34
C GLN A 158 -17.04 60.33 -76.04
N GLY A 159 -15.73 60.48 -75.81
CA GLY A 159 -14.89 61.53 -76.38
C GLY A 159 -14.21 61.16 -77.71
N HIS A 160 -14.45 59.96 -78.25
CA HIS A 160 -13.87 59.50 -79.50
C HIS A 160 -14.65 60.07 -80.70
N ASP A 161 -14.01 60.98 -81.43
CA ASP A 161 -14.44 61.42 -82.76
C ASP A 161 -13.39 61.06 -83.82
N ALA A 162 -13.77 61.16 -85.10
CA ALA A 162 -12.89 60.81 -86.21
C ALA A 162 -11.62 61.69 -86.32
N ASN A 163 -11.58 62.84 -85.64
CA ASN A 163 -10.39 63.71 -85.60
C ASN A 163 -9.41 63.27 -84.51
N ALA A 164 -9.92 62.85 -83.34
CA ALA A 164 -9.13 62.27 -82.26
C ALA A 164 -8.44 60.97 -82.71
N ASP A 165 -9.15 60.12 -83.46
CA ASP A 165 -8.61 58.89 -84.06
C ASP A 165 -7.42 59.15 -84.99
N LYS A 166 -7.56 60.12 -85.91
CA LYS A 166 -6.48 60.48 -86.84
C LYS A 166 -5.26 61.03 -86.11
N ALA A 167 -5.45 61.83 -85.06
CA ALA A 167 -4.36 62.36 -84.26
C ALA A 167 -3.61 61.25 -83.49
N LEU A 168 -4.33 60.29 -82.91
CA LEU A 168 -3.74 59.13 -82.22
C LEU A 168 -2.96 58.23 -83.19
N VAL A 169 -3.49 57.97 -84.39
CA VAL A 169 -2.81 57.19 -85.43
C VAL A 169 -1.53 57.89 -85.89
N ASN A 170 -1.58 59.19 -86.15
CA ASN A 170 -0.39 59.95 -86.53
C ASN A 170 0.67 59.97 -85.42
N SER A 171 0.26 60.08 -84.15
CA SER A 171 1.16 60.05 -83.00
C SER A 171 1.79 58.66 -82.80
N ALA A 172 1.03 57.58 -82.99
CA ALA A 172 1.55 56.21 -82.96
C ALA A 172 2.54 55.95 -84.11
N ILE A 173 2.24 56.43 -85.32
CA ILE A 173 3.15 56.35 -86.48
C ILE A 173 4.44 57.15 -86.22
N SER A 174 4.33 58.35 -85.63
CA SER A 174 5.49 59.16 -85.23
C SER A 174 6.31 58.53 -84.09
N GLY A 175 5.66 57.88 -83.12
CA GLY A 175 6.30 57.16 -82.02
C GLY A 175 7.08 55.94 -82.50
N LEU A 176 6.56 55.22 -83.50
CA LEU A 176 7.30 54.13 -84.15
C LEU A 176 8.46 54.63 -85.02
N GLY A 177 8.33 55.83 -85.61
CA GLY A 177 9.39 56.47 -86.38
C GLY A 177 10.54 57.08 -85.55
N THR A 178 10.41 57.15 -84.23
CA THR A 178 11.39 57.77 -83.31
C THR A 178 12.18 56.76 -82.45
N ILE A 179 11.92 55.45 -82.58
CA ILE A 179 12.64 54.38 -81.86
C ILE A 179 13.81 53.82 -82.72
N ASN A 180 14.31 54.62 -83.67
CA ASN A 180 15.52 54.36 -84.45
C ASN A 180 16.44 55.58 -84.38
#